data_AF-A0A4R6H5P1-F1
#
_entry.id   AF-A0A4R6H5P1-F1
#
_cell.length_a   1.000
_cell.length_b   1.000
_cell.length_c   1.000
_cell.angle_alpha   90.00
_cell.angle_beta   90.00
_cell.angle_gamma   90.00
#
_symmetry.space_group_name_H-M   'P 1'
#
loop_
_entity.id
_entity.type
_entity.pdbx_description
1 polymer ?
#
loop_
_entity_poly.entity_id
_entity_poly.type
_entity_poly.pdbx_seq_one_letter_code
_entity_poly.pdbx_strand_id
1 'polypeptide(L)'
;MARRKIDIELYSYGQYTEWNRGSRDLPKIVDITDTIEAEIGTEFGYILKIRKAKGKKLEFRIIHPPFKDDAGVVMPDFTGEYYINSNDYAFFLGDCIWEPLEDKLGEWRLITYLDGQVIADKILKLIPKA
;
A
#
# COMPACT_ATOMS: atom_id res chain seq x y z
N MET A 1 -20.29 -26.92 -10.27
CA MET A 1 -20.26 -25.94 -9.17
C MET A 1 -19.66 -24.65 -9.71
N ALA A 2 -20.40 -23.54 -9.72
CA ALA A 2 -19.85 -22.26 -10.14
C ALA A 2 -18.81 -21.80 -9.12
N ARG A 3 -17.56 -21.56 -9.53
CA ARG A 3 -16.58 -20.84 -8.71
C ARG A 3 -17.23 -19.52 -8.29
N ARG A 4 -17.43 -19.31 -6.99
CA ARG A 4 -17.90 -18.01 -6.49
C ARG A 4 -16.91 -16.96 -6.96
N LYS A 5 -17.36 -16.01 -7.78
CA LYS A 5 -16.51 -14.92 -8.27
C LYS A 5 -16.10 -14.07 -7.07
N ILE A 6 -14.79 -13.98 -6.83
CA ILE A 6 -14.21 -13.05 -5.87
C ILE A 6 -14.43 -11.64 -6.43
N ASP A 7 -14.85 -10.73 -5.57
CA ASP A 7 -15.11 -9.34 -5.92
C ASP A 7 -13.98 -8.48 -5.35
N ILE A 8 -13.33 -7.70 -6.22
CA ILE A 8 -12.14 -6.92 -5.88
C ILE A 8 -12.36 -5.51 -6.42
N GLU A 9 -12.18 -4.53 -5.56
CA GLU A 9 -12.42 -3.12 -5.83
C GLU A 9 -11.25 -2.30 -5.26
N LEU A 10 -10.57 -1.51 -6.11
CA LEU A 10 -9.67 -0.45 -5.67
C LEU A 10 -10.53 0.71 -5.18
N TYR A 11 -10.71 0.79 -3.87
CA TYR A 11 -11.68 1.69 -3.25
C TYR A 11 -11.17 3.14 -3.20
N SER A 12 -9.91 3.34 -2.84
CA SER A 12 -9.25 4.64 -2.84
C SER A 12 -7.74 4.47 -2.97
N TYR A 13 -7.06 5.53 -3.41
CA TYR A 13 -5.60 5.64 -3.46
C TYR A 13 -5.19 7.10 -3.32
N GLY A 14 -3.96 7.36 -2.90
CA GLY A 14 -3.40 8.71 -2.76
C GLY A 14 -2.84 8.94 -1.37
N GLN A 15 -3.06 10.14 -0.83
CA GLN A 15 -2.61 10.53 0.51
C GLN A 15 -3.64 10.13 1.56
N TYR A 16 -3.16 9.63 2.69
CA TYR A 16 -3.99 9.21 3.82
C TYR A 16 -3.61 9.95 5.11
N THR A 17 -4.52 9.95 6.07
CA THR A 17 -4.27 10.42 7.44
C THR A 17 -3.31 9.46 8.14
N GLU A 18 -2.45 9.98 9.02
CA GLU A 18 -1.62 9.15 9.89
C GLU A 18 -2.39 8.01 10.57
N TRP A 19 -1.81 6.82 10.52
CA TRP A 19 -2.32 5.62 11.13
C TRP A 19 -2.17 5.73 12.64
N ASN A 20 -3.31 5.81 13.33
CA ASN A 20 -3.34 5.69 14.78
C ASN A 20 -3.11 4.23 15.20
N ARG A 21 -1.88 3.89 15.63
CA ARG A 21 -1.49 2.52 16.06
C ARG A 21 -2.35 1.95 17.20
N GLY A 22 -3.06 2.80 17.94
CA GLY A 22 -4.00 2.40 19.00
C GLY A 22 -5.41 2.08 18.49
N SER A 23 -5.74 2.40 17.24
CA SER A 23 -7.03 2.09 16.63
C SER A 23 -6.96 0.89 15.68
N ARG A 24 -8.07 0.18 15.58
CA ARG A 24 -8.31 -0.85 14.55
C ARG A 24 -8.85 -0.27 13.25
N ASP A 25 -9.08 1.04 13.22
CA ASP A 25 -9.62 1.72 12.04
C ASP A 25 -8.55 1.83 10.95
N LEU A 26 -9.00 1.70 9.70
CA LEU A 26 -8.16 1.99 8.54
C LEU A 26 -7.90 3.49 8.43
N PRO A 27 -6.75 3.89 7.87
CA PRO A 27 -6.46 5.28 7.63
C PRO A 27 -7.49 5.89 6.65
N LYS A 28 -7.79 7.18 6.82
CA LYS A 28 -8.79 7.88 6.01
C LYS A 28 -8.11 8.56 4.84
N ILE A 29 -8.76 8.53 3.68
CA ILE A 29 -8.28 9.25 2.49
C ILE A 29 -8.31 10.76 2.75
N VAL A 30 -7.20 11.43 2.47
CA VAL A 30 -7.06 12.89 2.52
C VAL A 30 -7.22 13.45 1.12
N ASP A 31 -6.49 12.90 0.15
CA ASP A 31 -6.55 13.32 -1.24
C ASP A 31 -6.38 12.14 -2.20
N ILE A 32 -7.20 12.12 -3.26
CA ILE A 32 -7.12 11.11 -4.31
C ILE A 32 -6.25 11.65 -5.44
N THR A 33 -5.01 11.20 -5.46
CA THR A 33 -3.99 11.70 -6.39
C THR A 33 -2.95 10.62 -6.68
N ASP A 34 -2.34 10.71 -7.86
CA ASP A 34 -1.15 9.92 -8.23
C ASP A 34 0.15 10.64 -7.85
N THR A 35 0.10 11.93 -7.49
CA THR A 35 1.26 12.73 -7.07
C THR A 35 1.01 13.30 -5.68
N ILE A 36 1.88 12.93 -4.72
CA ILE A 36 1.74 13.27 -3.31
C ILE A 36 2.83 14.26 -2.91
N GLU A 37 2.41 15.38 -2.35
CA GLU A 37 3.30 16.32 -1.67
C GLU A 37 3.70 15.75 -0.31
N ALA A 38 4.94 15.29 -0.22
CA ALA A 38 5.44 14.52 0.90
C ALA A 38 6.35 15.35 1.81
N GLU A 39 6.09 15.22 3.10
CA GLU A 39 6.97 15.54 4.22
C GLU A 39 7.08 14.32 5.15
N ILE A 40 8.02 14.36 6.10
CA ILE A 40 8.15 13.29 7.11
C ILE A 40 6.80 13.09 7.83
N GLY A 41 6.35 11.84 7.96
CA GLY A 41 5.04 11.48 8.51
C GLY A 41 3.92 11.35 7.47
N THR A 42 4.14 11.78 6.22
CA THR A 42 3.11 11.65 5.18
C THR A 42 2.79 10.19 4.90
N GLU A 43 1.52 9.80 5.04
CA GLU A 43 1.06 8.47 4.69
C GLU A 43 0.41 8.43 3.30
N PHE A 44 0.71 7.37 2.57
CA PHE A 44 0.20 7.17 1.23
C PHE A 44 -0.03 5.69 0.92
N GLY A 45 -0.85 5.41 -0.07
CA GLY A 45 -1.09 4.05 -0.51
C GLY A 45 -2.43 3.88 -1.20
N TYR A 46 -3.06 2.74 -0.98
CA TYR A 46 -4.42 2.47 -1.41
C TYR A 46 -5.17 1.53 -0.48
N ILE A 47 -6.51 1.55 -0.59
CA ILE A 47 -7.40 0.59 0.06
C ILE A 47 -8.05 -0.28 -1.01
N LEU A 48 -7.94 -1.60 -0.84
CA LEU A 48 -8.73 -2.60 -1.57
C LEU A 48 -9.90 -3.07 -0.73
N LYS A 49 -11.07 -3.18 -1.35
CA LYS A 49 -12.19 -3.97 -0.82
C LYS A 49 -12.21 -5.31 -1.51
N ILE A 50 -12.10 -6.38 -0.73
CA ILE A 50 -12.02 -7.75 -1.20
C ILE A 50 -13.17 -8.54 -0.57
N ARG A 51 -14.10 -9.03 -1.39
CA ARG A 51 -15.26 -9.80 -0.93
C ARG A 51 -15.22 -11.23 -1.42
N LYS A 52 -15.75 -12.14 -0.59
CA LYS A 52 -15.85 -13.60 -0.86
C LYS A 52 -14.49 -14.29 -1.03
N ALA A 53 -13.45 -13.78 -0.37
CA ALA A 53 -12.08 -14.28 -0.44
C ALA A 53 -11.54 -14.84 0.89
N LYS A 54 -12.40 -15.15 1.87
CA LYS A 54 -11.94 -15.69 3.16
C LYS A 54 -11.09 -16.95 2.96
N GLY A 55 -9.94 -17.00 3.63
CA GLY A 55 -8.96 -18.08 3.57
C GLY A 55 -7.99 -18.00 2.37
N LYS A 56 -8.13 -16.99 1.50
CA LYS A 56 -7.22 -16.76 0.37
C LYS A 56 -5.94 -16.09 0.83
N LYS A 57 -4.84 -16.39 0.15
CA LYS A 57 -3.54 -15.79 0.42
C LYS A 57 -3.42 -14.48 -0.34
N LEU A 58 -3.18 -13.41 0.39
CA LEU A 58 -2.85 -12.09 -0.12
C LEU A 58 -1.34 -11.90 0.01
N GLU A 59 -0.69 -11.44 -1.05
CA GLU A 59 0.73 -11.09 -1.03
C GLU A 59 0.86 -9.64 -1.51
N PHE A 60 1.88 -8.93 -1.05
CA PHE A 60 2.16 -7.59 -1.55
C PHE A 60 3.64 -7.40 -1.88
N ARG A 61 3.90 -6.44 -2.74
CA ARG A 61 5.23 -5.93 -3.07
C ARG A 61 5.17 -4.42 -3.23
N ILE A 62 6.03 -3.70 -2.51
CA ILE A 62 6.22 -2.26 -2.64
C ILE A 62 7.62 -2.05 -3.19
N ILE A 63 7.67 -1.53 -4.42
CA ILE A 63 8.92 -1.11 -5.07
C ILE A 63 9.07 0.38 -4.77
N HIS A 64 10.08 0.72 -3.99
CA HIS A 64 10.36 2.09 -3.56
C HIS A 64 11.55 2.67 -4.36
N PRO A 65 11.75 4.01 -4.33
CA PRO A 65 12.98 4.61 -4.82
C PRO A 65 14.22 3.94 -4.20
N PRO A 66 15.31 3.75 -4.94
CA PRO A 66 16.47 3.05 -4.41
C PRO A 66 17.16 3.90 -3.35
N PHE A 67 16.96 3.56 -2.08
CA PHE A 67 17.72 4.10 -0.96
C PHE A 67 18.59 3.02 -0.32
N LYS A 68 19.58 3.46 0.46
CA LYS A 68 20.52 2.57 1.13
C LYS A 68 20.21 2.46 2.61
N ASP A 69 20.49 1.29 3.17
CA ASP A 69 20.53 1.09 4.61
C ASP A 69 21.80 1.70 5.23
N ASP A 70 21.93 1.59 6.56
CA ASP A 70 23.11 2.06 7.31
C ASP A 70 24.43 1.39 6.87
N ALA A 71 24.36 0.21 6.25
CA ALA A 71 25.52 -0.49 5.69
C ALA A 71 25.87 -0.04 4.26
N GLY A 72 25.08 0.88 3.68
CA GLY A 72 25.26 1.37 2.31
C GLY A 72 24.71 0.42 1.24
N VAL A 73 23.96 -0.60 1.62
CA VAL A 73 23.34 -1.60 0.72
C VAL A 73 21.99 -1.08 0.28
N VAL A 74 21.66 -1.22 -1.02
CA VAL A 74 20.34 -0.83 -1.52
C VAL A 74 19.28 -1.70 -0.87
N MET A 75 18.29 -1.05 -0.26
CA MET A 75 17.20 -1.74 0.42
C MET A 75 16.36 -2.53 -0.60
N PRO A 76 16.05 -3.81 -0.35
CA PRO A 76 15.17 -4.57 -1.22
C PRO A 76 13.72 -4.09 -1.10
N ASP A 77 12.94 -4.34 -2.14
CA ASP A 77 11.50 -4.12 -2.14
C ASP A 77 10.83 -4.72 -0.89
N PHE A 78 9.82 -4.02 -0.37
CA PHE A 78 9.07 -4.53 0.77
C PHE A 78 8.05 -5.55 0.30
N THR A 79 8.08 -6.73 0.92
CA THR A 79 7.16 -7.83 0.60
C THR A 79 6.56 -8.41 1.85
N GLY A 80 5.33 -8.91 1.75
CA GLY A 80 4.70 -9.64 2.84
C GLY A 80 3.52 -10.48 2.36
N GLU A 81 3.06 -11.35 3.25
CA GLU A 81 1.92 -12.23 3.01
C GLU A 81 0.92 -12.16 4.16
N TYR A 82 -0.36 -12.30 3.82
CA TYR A 82 -1.46 -12.27 4.77
C TYR A 82 -2.58 -13.21 4.33
N TYR A 83 -3.32 -13.76 5.28
CA TYR A 83 -4.50 -14.58 4.99
C TYR A 83 -5.77 -13.78 5.28
N ILE A 84 -6.65 -13.69 4.28
CA ILE A 84 -7.93 -12.98 4.42
C ILE A 84 -8.80 -13.72 5.44
N ASN A 85 -9.14 -13.06 6.55
CA ASN A 85 -9.87 -13.69 7.65
C ASN A 85 -11.41 -13.49 7.58
N SER A 86 -11.89 -12.62 6.68
CA SER A 86 -13.30 -12.25 6.52
C SER A 86 -13.74 -12.32 5.05
N ASN A 87 -15.05 -12.48 4.81
CA ASN A 87 -15.62 -12.42 3.46
C ASN A 87 -15.93 -10.99 3.00
N ASP A 88 -15.85 -10.01 3.89
CA ASP A 88 -15.83 -8.58 3.58
C ASP A 88 -14.59 -8.04 4.27
N TYR A 89 -13.54 -7.81 3.48
CA TYR A 89 -12.20 -7.50 3.97
C TYR A 89 -11.69 -6.25 3.27
N ALA A 90 -11.20 -5.30 4.07
CA ALA A 90 -10.56 -4.11 3.57
C ALA A 90 -9.06 -4.19 3.88
N PHE A 91 -8.26 -4.01 2.84
CA PHE A 91 -6.80 -4.13 2.90
C PHE A 91 -6.17 -2.80 2.51
N PHE A 92 -5.40 -2.21 3.42
CA PHE A 92 -4.57 -1.05 3.12
C PHE A 92 -3.17 -1.52 2.75
N LEU A 93 -2.68 -1.09 1.60
CA LEU A 93 -1.27 -1.22 1.22
C LEU A 93 -0.70 0.18 1.02
N GLY A 94 0.33 0.50 1.78
CA GLY A 94 0.90 1.83 1.81
C GLY A 94 2.12 1.89 2.71
N ASP A 95 2.67 3.09 2.81
CA ASP A 95 3.78 3.39 3.71
C ASP A 95 3.64 4.80 4.29
N CYS A 96 4.44 5.08 5.30
CA CYS A 96 4.62 6.40 5.91
C CYS A 96 6.00 6.92 5.49
N ILE A 97 6.20 8.23 5.33
CA ILE A 97 7.52 8.77 5.00
C ILE A 97 8.36 9.00 6.25
N TRP A 98 9.60 8.50 6.24
CA TRP A 98 10.58 8.63 7.32
C TRP A 98 11.87 9.30 6.84
N GLU A 99 12.73 9.66 7.80
CA GLU A 99 13.99 10.30 7.50
C GLU A 99 15.02 9.35 6.86
N PRO A 100 15.84 9.83 5.92
CA PRO A 100 15.79 11.17 5.32
C PRO A 100 14.70 11.27 4.25
N LEU A 101 14.05 12.43 4.11
CA LEU A 101 12.98 12.63 3.11
C LEU A 101 13.49 12.39 1.68
N GLU A 102 14.68 12.89 1.38
CA GLU A 102 15.22 13.04 0.02
C GLU A 102 15.34 11.71 -0.74
N ASP A 103 15.69 10.63 -0.05
CA ASP A 103 15.86 9.31 -0.68
C ASP A 103 14.54 8.51 -0.77
N LYS A 104 13.45 9.04 -0.20
CA LYS A 104 12.09 8.48 -0.28
C LYS A 104 11.22 9.19 -1.33
N LEU A 105 11.70 10.28 -1.92
CA LEU A 105 11.04 10.95 -3.03
C LEU A 105 11.19 10.16 -4.34
N GLY A 106 10.18 10.27 -5.21
CA GLY A 106 10.14 9.54 -6.48
C GLY A 106 8.97 8.57 -6.58
N GLU A 107 9.10 7.57 -7.45
CA GLU A 107 8.01 6.63 -7.73
C GLU A 107 8.00 5.47 -6.75
N TRP A 108 6.83 5.22 -6.17
CA TRP A 108 6.50 4.06 -5.37
C TRP A 108 5.48 3.22 -6.11
N ARG A 109 5.81 1.96 -6.41
CA ARG A 109 4.90 1.01 -7.05
C ARG A 109 4.40 -0.01 -6.05
N LEU A 110 3.10 0.00 -5.80
CA LEU A 110 2.41 -0.84 -4.82
C LEU A 110 1.61 -1.92 -5.55
N ILE A 111 1.96 -3.19 -5.32
CA ILE A 111 1.36 -4.34 -6.00
C ILE A 111 0.75 -5.29 -4.97
N THR A 112 -0.51 -5.66 -5.16
CA THR A 112 -1.19 -6.70 -4.38
C THR A 112 -1.53 -7.89 -5.26
N TYR A 113 -1.26 -9.08 -4.74
CA TYR A 113 -1.56 -10.36 -5.36
C TYR A 113 -2.58 -11.13 -4.51
N LEU A 114 -3.42 -11.92 -5.17
CA LEU A 114 -4.34 -12.87 -4.54
C LEU A 114 -4.14 -14.25 -5.18
N ASP A 115 -3.75 -15.24 -4.37
CA ASP A 115 -3.34 -16.57 -4.84
C ASP A 115 -2.34 -16.49 -6.01
N GLY A 116 -1.36 -15.56 -5.93
CA GLY A 116 -0.33 -15.35 -6.95
C GLY A 116 -0.76 -14.54 -8.19
N GLN A 117 -2.02 -14.09 -8.29
CA GLN A 117 -2.47 -13.21 -9.39
C GLN A 117 -2.46 -11.75 -8.98
N VAL A 118 -1.96 -10.84 -9.84
CA VAL A 118 -2.03 -9.40 -9.59
C VAL A 118 -3.48 -8.95 -9.58
N ILE A 119 -3.91 -8.35 -8.48
CA ILE A 119 -5.27 -7.81 -8.31
C ILE A 119 -5.29 -6.27 -8.20
N ALA A 120 -4.15 -5.67 -7.89
CA ALA A 120 -3.93 -4.22 -7.94
C ALA A 120 -2.46 -3.93 -8.18
N ASP A 121 -2.18 -2.91 -8.99
CA ASP A 121 -0.85 -2.41 -9.31
C ASP A 121 -0.97 -0.90 -9.53
N LYS A 122 -0.38 -0.11 -8.63
CA LYS A 122 -0.53 1.34 -8.60
C LYS A 122 0.82 2.00 -8.40
N ILE A 123 1.12 3.03 -9.18
CA ILE A 123 2.29 3.87 -8.99
C ILE A 123 1.83 5.19 -8.38
N LEU A 124 2.50 5.62 -7.32
CA LEU A 124 2.32 6.90 -6.65
C LEU A 124 3.66 7.64 -6.67
N LYS A 125 3.67 8.90 -7.10
CA LYS A 125 4.87 9.72 -7.18
C LYS A 125 4.92 10.68 -6.01
N LEU A 126 5.98 10.62 -5.23
CA LEU A 126 6.22 11.54 -4.13
C LEU A 126 7.11 12.68 -4.58
N ILE A 127 6.65 13.90 -4.33
CA ILE A 127 7.38 15.15 -4.55
C ILE A 127 7.54 15.87 -3.21
N PRO A 128 8.59 16.66 -3.00
CA PRO A 128 8.73 17.41 -1.76
C PRO A 128 7.56 18.38 -1.63
N LYS A 129 7.00 18.47 -0.42
CA LYS A 129 5.97 19.46 -0.10
C LYS A 129 6.52 20.88 -0.28
N ALA A 130 5.78 21.71 -1.01
CA ALA A 130 6.16 23.08 -1.32
C ALA A 130 6.09 24.03 -0.11
#